data_AF-A0A7K7BM01-F1
#
_entry.id   AF-A0A7K7BM01-F1
#
_cell.length_a   1.000
_cell.length_b   1.000
_cell.length_c   1.000
_cell.angle_alpha   90.00
_cell.angle_beta   90.00
_cell.angle_gamma   90.00
#
_symmetry.space_group_name_H-M   'P 1'
#
loop_
_entity.id
_entity.type
_entity.pdbx_description
1 polymer ?
#
loop_
_entity_poly.entity_id
_entity_poly.type
_entity_poly.pdbx_seq_one_letter_code
_entity_poly.pdbx_strand_id
1 'polypeptide(L)'
;ASIASMDMGLLLRDHVFVDFFNTFLNLPVFGQTPIYISGIGRWYLWPELPSHLDPSPAALLAWLEKHRLPHFCKSSLCLHLVLCQKLLGFIRSVEAAELLNWQSADQWLLERCISGSHGMRHFRAFVQGTAGEELIDFWLITERLLDLDESDGCQRDLFLSLVHRLRATHLREGSSVITLCTTIIGSLPKAKHIQSISTRREILSKMQEQALFMIQSYWLPKFFMHCKMGMEEEESCQPLLQEYQECLSQASWQEPPGLSEPFPTMHIKRRQGVSGPYCSLKTKAEMWALVKEGRDTQEVKMATFQVKPERQPGPAGRTEELCLDKDALGSIPQQSEHPANTAFGGKRGVTFPGRPQSSAKQDLENLCKEKIFSDLLPSASLAQLPSLKKPVKTLDFLPWALSAEACAGWPFRDFLQCQSRSMETHLLDLWHDLEEFLPVVLDPSRENSFFLRHLIGEKICKTYLEEDSFEKLPLDTRTLVSLWNHLICGEFSPWIFRAQKEICKLLCCLYEEFLADDDRTFLQFMAPGSDVPMPKVPGHAAGRWEHFYLSQRMNQSLKLSQVLHGTRNLEGISSEHWQLLAARDLQKGGSIQAEMKLFLGST
;
A
#
# COMPACT_ATOMS: atom_id res chain seq x y z
N ALA A 1 -12.70 -11.31 20.31
CA ALA A 1 -13.17 -12.42 19.45
C ALA A 1 -12.52 -12.28 18.08
N SER A 2 -12.34 -13.38 17.34
CA SER A 2 -11.82 -13.28 15.97
C SER A 2 -12.91 -12.79 15.02
N ILE A 3 -12.57 -11.88 14.10
CA ILE A 3 -13.48 -11.41 13.05
C ILE A 3 -13.94 -12.57 12.16
N ALA A 4 -13.11 -13.61 12.00
CA ALA A 4 -13.43 -14.82 11.24
C ALA A 4 -14.54 -15.71 11.88
N SER A 5 -14.94 -15.45 13.13
CA SER A 5 -15.99 -16.21 13.83
C SER A 5 -17.25 -15.38 14.10
N MET A 6 -17.47 -14.30 13.35
CA MET A 6 -18.63 -13.42 13.49
C MET A 6 -19.47 -13.43 12.19
N ASP A 7 -20.79 -13.49 12.36
CA ASP A 7 -21.77 -13.38 11.27
C ASP A 7 -21.60 -12.07 10.49
N MET A 8 -21.59 -12.14 9.16
CA MET A 8 -21.36 -10.97 8.31
C MET A 8 -22.49 -9.94 8.42
N GLY A 9 -23.73 -10.37 8.69
CA GLY A 9 -24.86 -9.48 8.98
C GLY A 9 -24.76 -8.74 10.31
N LEU A 10 -23.91 -9.20 11.24
CA LEU A 10 -23.48 -8.44 12.42
C LEU A 10 -22.30 -7.52 12.09
N LEU A 11 -21.28 -8.02 11.39
CA LEU A 11 -20.10 -7.22 11.02
C LEU A 11 -20.47 -5.98 10.18
N LEU A 12 -21.40 -6.12 9.23
CA LEU A 12 -21.88 -5.03 8.36
C LEU A 12 -22.74 -3.96 9.08
N ARG A 13 -22.94 -4.06 10.40
CA ARG A 13 -23.51 -3.00 11.24
C ARG A 13 -22.47 -1.97 11.65
N ASP A 14 -21.23 -2.40 11.84
CA ASP A 14 -20.13 -1.51 12.15
C ASP A 14 -19.67 -0.78 10.88
N HIS A 15 -19.92 0.54 10.82
CA HIS A 15 -19.52 1.37 9.69
C HIS A 15 -17.99 1.44 9.51
N VAL A 16 -17.21 1.15 10.56
CA VAL A 16 -15.74 1.06 10.49
C VAL A 16 -15.32 -0.25 9.81
N PHE A 17 -15.86 -1.40 10.21
CA PHE A 17 -15.70 -2.65 9.46
C PHE A 17 -16.11 -2.49 8.00
N VAL A 18 -17.26 -1.89 7.71
CA VAL A 18 -17.75 -1.66 6.34
C VAL A 18 -16.75 -0.84 5.52
N ASP A 19 -16.10 0.17 6.10
CA ASP A 19 -15.08 0.99 5.42
C ASP A 19 -13.83 0.17 5.04
N PHE A 20 -13.27 -0.58 5.99
CA PHE A 20 -12.10 -1.44 5.75
C PHE A 20 -12.43 -2.61 4.80
N PHE A 21 -13.60 -3.23 4.94
CA PHE A 21 -14.00 -4.36 4.11
C PHE A 21 -14.38 -3.92 2.69
N ASN A 22 -15.03 -2.77 2.50
CA ASN A 22 -15.19 -2.16 1.17
C ASN A 22 -13.82 -1.85 0.53
N THR A 23 -12.87 -1.32 1.30
CA THR A 23 -11.51 -1.03 0.81
C THR A 23 -10.81 -2.29 0.32
N PHE A 24 -10.91 -3.38 1.08
CA PHE A 24 -10.42 -4.71 0.70
C PHE A 24 -11.11 -5.30 -0.54
N LEU A 25 -12.45 -5.28 -0.59
CA LEU A 25 -13.27 -5.86 -1.66
C LEU A 25 -13.06 -5.19 -3.03
N ASN A 26 -12.41 -4.02 -3.06
CA ASN A 26 -12.12 -3.26 -4.26
C ASN A 26 -10.67 -3.37 -4.73
N LEU A 27 -9.87 -4.25 -4.11
CA LEU A 27 -8.52 -4.53 -4.57
C LEU A 27 -8.53 -5.18 -5.96
N PRO A 28 -7.70 -4.71 -6.92
CA PRO A 28 -7.77 -5.12 -8.32
C PRO A 28 -7.40 -6.59 -8.60
N VAL A 29 -6.98 -7.35 -7.59
CA VAL A 29 -6.76 -8.80 -7.71
C VAL A 29 -8.07 -9.58 -7.93
N PHE A 30 -9.16 -9.22 -7.23
CA PHE A 30 -10.43 -9.97 -7.25
C PHE A 30 -11.19 -9.82 -8.57
N GLY A 31 -11.89 -10.87 -9.03
CA GLY A 31 -12.74 -10.82 -10.21
C GLY A 31 -14.01 -10.01 -9.95
N GLN A 32 -14.79 -10.44 -8.96
CA GLN A 32 -15.95 -9.71 -8.45
C GLN A 32 -15.53 -8.71 -7.36
N THR A 33 -15.88 -7.43 -7.54
CA THR A 33 -15.56 -6.30 -6.64
C THR A 33 -16.84 -5.58 -6.14
N PRO A 34 -17.49 -6.13 -5.11
CA PRO A 34 -18.69 -5.53 -4.52
C PRO A 34 -18.35 -4.31 -3.65
N ILE A 35 -19.34 -3.45 -3.44
CA ILE A 35 -19.30 -2.36 -2.44
C ILE A 35 -20.66 -2.25 -1.74
N TYR A 36 -20.65 -2.07 -0.42
CA TYR A 36 -21.83 -1.89 0.42
C TYR A 36 -21.96 -0.44 0.88
N ILE A 37 -23.15 0.14 0.72
CA ILE A 37 -23.50 1.46 1.25
C ILE A 37 -24.50 1.24 2.41
N SER A 38 -23.98 1.23 3.64
CA SER A 38 -24.73 0.83 4.84
C SER A 38 -25.93 1.73 5.12
N GLY A 39 -25.79 3.05 4.94
CA GLY A 39 -26.87 4.03 5.16
C GLY A 39 -28.08 3.91 4.22
N ILE A 40 -28.04 3.01 3.23
CA ILE A 40 -29.20 2.66 2.39
C ILE A 40 -29.36 1.14 2.21
N GLY A 41 -28.64 0.31 2.96
CA GLY A 41 -28.66 -1.15 2.87
C GLY A 41 -28.25 -1.73 1.50
N ARG A 42 -27.50 -0.99 0.66
CA ARG A 42 -27.40 -1.32 -0.76
C ARG A 42 -26.04 -1.83 -1.20
N TRP A 43 -26.06 -3.01 -1.83
CA TRP A 43 -24.92 -3.60 -2.53
C TRP A 43 -24.88 -3.18 -4.00
N TYR A 44 -23.69 -2.88 -4.49
CA TYR A 44 -23.39 -2.63 -5.90
C TYR A 44 -22.28 -3.60 -6.32
N LEU A 45 -22.47 -4.31 -7.43
CA LEU A 45 -21.59 -5.39 -7.90
C LEU A 45 -20.84 -4.97 -9.17
N TRP A 46 -19.59 -5.40 -9.33
CA TRP A 46 -18.77 -5.14 -10.52
C TRP A 46 -17.79 -6.30 -10.77
N PRO A 47 -18.03 -7.15 -11.79
CA PRO A 47 -19.06 -7.02 -12.84
C PRO A 47 -20.50 -7.11 -12.31
N GLU A 48 -21.42 -6.46 -13.03
CA GLU A 48 -22.84 -6.55 -12.75
C GLU A 48 -23.41 -7.91 -13.16
N LEU A 49 -24.43 -8.40 -12.44
CA LEU A 49 -25.06 -9.68 -12.73
C LEU A 49 -26.01 -9.59 -13.96
N PRO A 50 -26.05 -10.63 -14.82
CA PRO A 50 -27.02 -10.72 -15.91
C PRO A 50 -28.47 -10.58 -15.42
N SER A 51 -29.29 -9.83 -16.15
CA SER A 51 -30.63 -9.41 -15.70
C SER A 51 -31.69 -10.52 -15.63
N HIS A 52 -31.31 -11.78 -15.91
CA HIS A 52 -32.16 -12.96 -15.75
C HIS A 52 -31.95 -13.67 -14.40
N LEU A 53 -30.94 -13.27 -13.61
CA LEU A 53 -30.68 -13.80 -12.28
C LEU A 53 -31.43 -13.00 -11.21
N ASP A 54 -31.88 -13.69 -10.16
CA ASP A 54 -32.56 -13.10 -9.00
C ASP A 54 -31.67 -13.23 -7.75
N PRO A 55 -30.64 -12.38 -7.59
CA PRO A 55 -29.61 -12.59 -6.57
C PRO A 55 -30.13 -12.29 -5.16
N SER A 56 -30.03 -13.30 -4.29
CA SER A 56 -30.34 -13.16 -2.87
C SER A 56 -29.20 -12.46 -2.12
N PRO A 57 -29.47 -11.40 -1.33
CA PRO A 57 -28.49 -10.80 -0.43
C PRO A 57 -27.86 -11.82 0.53
N ALA A 58 -28.64 -12.79 1.04
CA ALA A 58 -28.12 -13.83 1.93
C ALA A 58 -27.10 -14.75 1.24
N ALA A 59 -27.30 -15.04 -0.05
CA ALA A 59 -26.32 -15.80 -0.84
C ALA A 59 -25.04 -15.00 -1.11
N LEU A 60 -25.14 -13.66 -1.23
CA LEU A 60 -23.98 -12.78 -1.35
C LEU A 60 -23.19 -12.75 -0.04
N LEU A 61 -23.86 -12.63 1.11
CA LEU A 61 -23.19 -12.71 2.42
C LEU A 61 -22.47 -14.05 2.61
N ALA A 62 -23.14 -15.18 2.34
CA ALA A 62 -22.54 -16.51 2.47
C ALA A 62 -21.35 -16.73 1.52
N TRP A 63 -21.37 -16.14 0.31
CA TRP A 63 -20.19 -16.14 -0.57
C TRP A 63 -19.07 -15.25 -0.02
N LEU A 64 -19.37 -14.06 0.50
CA LEU A 64 -18.38 -13.17 1.12
C LEU A 64 -17.72 -13.81 2.35
N GLU A 65 -18.51 -14.45 3.23
CA GLU A 65 -18.03 -15.18 4.41
C GLU A 65 -17.08 -16.31 4.04
N LYS A 66 -17.36 -17.04 2.95
CA LYS A 66 -16.56 -18.19 2.52
C LYS A 66 -15.36 -17.82 1.65
N HIS A 67 -15.49 -16.82 0.78
CA HIS A 67 -14.53 -16.53 -0.31
C HIS A 67 -13.89 -15.14 -0.26
N ARG A 68 -14.18 -14.31 0.76
CA ARG A 68 -13.56 -12.98 0.96
C ARG A 68 -13.13 -12.71 2.41
N LEU A 69 -13.95 -13.04 3.41
CA LEU A 69 -13.66 -12.80 4.82
C LEU A 69 -12.35 -13.49 5.32
N PRO A 70 -12.02 -14.74 4.93
CA PRO A 70 -10.77 -15.38 5.37
C PRO A 70 -9.52 -14.65 4.85
N HIS A 71 -9.57 -14.20 3.60
CA HIS A 71 -8.52 -13.40 2.97
C HIS A 71 -8.45 -11.98 3.57
N PHE A 72 -9.58 -11.40 3.98
CA PHE A 72 -9.58 -10.15 4.74
C PHE A 72 -8.85 -10.31 6.07
N CYS A 73 -9.12 -11.37 6.84
CA CYS A 73 -8.38 -11.66 8.08
C CYS A 73 -6.86 -11.87 7.85
N LYS A 74 -6.45 -12.42 6.71
CA LYS A 74 -5.05 -12.51 6.27
C LYS A 74 -4.42 -11.14 5.86
N SER A 75 -5.20 -10.09 5.63
CA SER A 75 -4.71 -8.78 5.15
C SER A 75 -4.09 -7.88 6.24
N SER A 76 -3.31 -6.86 5.83
CA SER A 76 -2.92 -5.76 6.74
C SER A 76 -4.10 -4.84 7.10
N LEU A 77 -5.10 -4.71 6.22
CA LEU A 77 -6.31 -3.92 6.49
C LEU A 77 -7.07 -4.43 7.72
N CYS A 78 -7.15 -5.75 7.92
CA CYS A 78 -7.77 -6.31 9.11
C CYS A 78 -6.96 -6.04 10.39
N LEU A 79 -5.63 -6.04 10.34
CA LEU A 79 -4.79 -5.66 11.49
C LEU A 79 -4.99 -4.17 11.85
N HIS A 80 -5.11 -3.31 10.84
CA HIS A 80 -5.41 -1.89 11.01
C HIS A 80 -6.84 -1.63 11.50
N LEU A 81 -7.82 -2.45 11.10
CA LEU A 81 -9.16 -2.44 11.67
C LEU A 81 -9.13 -2.83 13.15
N VAL A 82 -8.42 -3.91 13.53
CA VAL A 82 -8.32 -4.33 14.93
C VAL A 82 -7.61 -3.27 15.79
N LEU A 83 -6.56 -2.62 15.26
CA LEU A 83 -5.95 -1.47 15.92
C LEU A 83 -6.94 -0.29 16.04
N CYS A 84 -7.64 0.07 14.96
CA CYS A 84 -8.67 1.12 14.96
C CYS A 84 -9.74 0.86 16.02
N GLN A 85 -10.25 -0.38 16.13
CA GLN A 85 -11.22 -0.77 17.17
C GLN A 85 -10.63 -0.70 18.59
N LYS A 86 -9.35 -1.03 18.78
CA LYS A 86 -8.64 -0.85 20.07
C LYS A 86 -8.40 0.62 20.42
N LEU A 87 -8.30 1.53 19.44
CA LEU A 87 -8.27 2.98 19.66
C LEU A 87 -9.67 3.54 19.96
N LEU A 88 -10.70 3.17 19.17
CA LEU A 88 -12.08 3.58 19.38
C LEU A 88 -12.64 3.10 20.72
N GLY A 89 -12.38 1.86 21.11
CA GLY A 89 -12.75 1.34 22.44
C GLY A 89 -12.08 2.07 23.60
N PHE A 90 -10.89 2.64 23.39
CA PHE A 90 -10.24 3.51 24.36
C PHE A 90 -10.84 4.92 24.35
N ILE A 91 -11.13 5.51 23.19
CA ILE A 91 -11.79 6.83 23.10
C ILE A 91 -13.17 6.82 23.79
N ARG A 92 -13.90 5.71 23.72
CA ARG A 92 -15.20 5.49 24.36
C ARG A 92 -15.15 5.13 25.84
N SER A 93 -13.96 4.84 26.40
CA SER A 93 -13.80 4.46 27.80
C SER A 93 -13.93 5.70 28.71
N VAL A 94 -14.66 5.56 29.82
CA VAL A 94 -14.83 6.62 30.81
C VAL A 94 -13.49 6.90 31.51
N GLU A 95 -12.75 5.84 31.80
CA GLU A 95 -11.42 5.90 32.43
C GLU A 95 -10.41 6.65 31.56
N ALA A 96 -10.47 6.49 30.23
CA ALA A 96 -9.65 7.23 29.28
C ALA A 96 -10.08 8.71 29.18
N ALA A 97 -11.38 8.98 29.16
CA ALA A 97 -11.91 10.34 29.13
C ALA A 97 -11.55 11.14 30.40
N GLU A 98 -11.61 10.51 31.58
CA GLU A 98 -11.14 11.07 32.85
C GLU A 98 -9.61 11.28 32.85
N LEU A 99 -8.83 10.27 32.45
CA LEU A 99 -7.36 10.32 32.41
C LEU A 99 -6.82 11.43 31.50
N LEU A 100 -7.50 11.70 30.39
CA LEU A 100 -7.07 12.64 29.35
C LEU A 100 -7.88 13.95 29.36
N ASN A 101 -8.83 14.09 30.29
CA ASN A 101 -9.74 15.23 30.41
C ASN A 101 -10.44 15.58 29.08
N TRP A 102 -10.97 14.55 28.40
CA TRP A 102 -11.76 14.70 27.18
C TRP A 102 -13.24 14.93 27.50
N GLN A 103 -13.85 15.90 26.82
CA GLN A 103 -15.31 16.05 26.81
C GLN A 103 -15.92 15.12 25.74
N SER A 104 -17.22 14.83 25.82
CA SER A 104 -17.87 13.94 24.83
C SER A 104 -17.84 14.48 23.39
N ALA A 105 -17.72 15.79 23.20
CA ALA A 105 -17.44 16.38 21.88
C ALA A 105 -16.01 16.11 21.39
N ASP A 106 -15.02 16.05 22.30
CA ASP A 106 -13.65 15.66 21.96
C ASP A 106 -13.58 14.18 21.61
N GLN A 107 -14.27 13.31 22.37
CA GLN A 107 -14.43 11.89 22.04
C GLN A 107 -15.03 11.73 20.64
N TRP A 108 -16.17 12.37 20.36
CA TRP A 108 -16.82 12.33 19.04
C TRP A 108 -15.89 12.79 17.90
N LEU A 109 -15.22 13.94 18.06
CA LEU A 109 -14.36 14.48 17.01
C LEU A 109 -13.13 13.57 16.78
N LEU A 110 -12.57 13.00 17.84
CA LEU A 110 -11.45 12.07 17.75
C LEU A 110 -11.86 10.74 17.09
N GLU A 111 -13.05 10.22 17.39
CA GLU A 111 -13.66 9.10 16.65
C GLU A 111 -13.85 9.45 15.17
N ARG A 112 -14.43 10.62 14.87
CA ARG A 112 -14.67 11.15 13.51
C ARG A 112 -13.37 11.23 12.71
N CYS A 113 -12.24 11.49 13.37
CA CYS A 113 -10.89 11.51 12.79
C CYS A 113 -10.30 10.11 12.59
N ILE A 114 -10.17 9.29 13.64
CA ILE A 114 -9.44 8.01 13.60
C ILE A 114 -10.18 6.90 12.85
N SER A 115 -11.51 6.97 12.76
CA SER A 115 -12.34 5.90 12.19
C SER A 115 -11.99 5.59 10.73
N GLY A 116 -12.06 4.32 10.37
CA GLY A 116 -11.92 3.84 8.99
C GLY A 116 -10.48 3.88 8.45
N SER A 117 -10.31 3.33 7.26
CA SER A 117 -9.02 3.16 6.60
C SER A 117 -8.28 4.49 6.33
N HIS A 118 -8.99 5.55 5.94
CA HIS A 118 -8.42 6.90 5.87
C HIS A 118 -7.97 7.47 7.22
N GLY A 119 -8.67 7.15 8.30
CA GLY A 119 -8.34 7.66 9.64
C GLY A 119 -7.03 7.04 10.13
N MET A 120 -6.87 5.74 9.91
CA MET A 120 -5.61 5.04 10.17
C MET A 120 -4.48 5.47 9.21
N ARG A 121 -4.75 5.76 7.92
CA ARG A 121 -3.74 6.35 7.00
C ARG A 121 -3.25 7.70 7.52
N HIS A 122 -4.17 8.57 7.94
CA HIS A 122 -3.84 9.88 8.47
C HIS A 122 -3.06 9.79 9.79
N PHE A 123 -3.48 8.92 10.71
CA PHE A 123 -2.76 8.69 11.96
C PHE A 123 -1.35 8.09 11.74
N ARG A 124 -1.19 7.18 10.77
CA ARG A 124 0.14 6.68 10.36
C ARG A 124 1.02 7.78 9.76
N ALA A 125 0.48 8.66 8.93
CA ALA A 125 1.22 9.80 8.39
C ALA A 125 1.62 10.80 9.49
N PHE A 126 0.80 10.96 10.54
CA PHE A 126 1.10 11.82 11.68
C PHE A 126 2.26 11.31 12.54
N VAL A 127 2.37 9.99 12.75
CA VAL A 127 3.46 9.41 13.54
C VAL A 127 4.71 9.04 12.72
N GLN A 128 4.70 9.26 11.41
CA GLN A 128 5.79 8.90 10.48
C GLN A 128 7.13 9.53 10.90
N GLY A 129 8.20 8.73 10.91
CA GLY A 129 9.53 9.18 11.34
C GLY A 129 9.66 9.42 12.85
N THR A 130 8.71 8.93 13.66
CA THR A 130 8.74 9.04 15.13
C THR A 130 8.67 7.67 15.81
N ALA A 131 8.94 7.63 17.12
CA ALA A 131 8.70 6.45 17.95
C ALA A 131 7.25 5.92 17.89
N GLY A 132 6.27 6.74 17.47
CA GLY A 132 4.90 6.28 17.24
C GLY A 132 4.76 5.33 16.05
N GLU A 133 5.54 5.53 14.97
CA GLU A 133 5.60 4.58 13.84
C GLU A 133 6.22 3.25 14.30
N GLU A 134 7.33 3.29 15.05
CA GLU A 134 7.97 2.07 15.57
C GLU A 134 7.06 1.28 16.51
N LEU A 135 6.25 1.96 17.35
CA LEU A 135 5.28 1.31 18.23
C LEU A 135 4.11 0.69 17.46
N ILE A 136 3.57 1.38 16.44
CA ILE A 136 2.46 0.86 15.61
C ILE A 136 2.93 -0.36 14.81
N ASP A 137 4.09 -0.31 14.15
CA ASP A 137 4.58 -1.43 13.34
C ASP A 137 4.97 -2.63 14.20
N PHE A 138 5.60 -2.40 15.36
CA PHE A 138 5.80 -3.45 16.36
C PHE A 138 4.47 -4.08 16.82
N TRP A 139 3.46 -3.26 17.10
CA TRP A 139 2.15 -3.72 17.54
C TRP A 139 1.46 -4.59 16.49
N LEU A 140 1.46 -4.16 15.22
CA LEU A 140 0.84 -4.86 14.09
C LEU A 140 1.53 -6.20 13.77
N ILE A 141 2.87 -6.20 13.74
CA ILE A 141 3.65 -7.42 13.50
C ILE A 141 3.45 -8.41 14.65
N THR A 142 3.36 -7.92 15.90
CA THR A 142 3.14 -8.77 17.07
C THR A 142 1.71 -9.31 17.14
N GLU A 143 0.67 -8.53 16.80
CA GLU A 143 -0.72 -9.02 16.73
C GLU A 143 -0.82 -10.19 15.74
N ARG A 144 -0.22 -10.04 14.54
CA ARG A 144 -0.14 -11.15 13.57
C ARG A 144 0.63 -12.33 14.12
N LEU A 145 1.79 -12.12 14.74
CA LEU A 145 2.64 -13.19 15.26
C LEU A 145 1.97 -14.00 16.39
N LEU A 146 1.15 -13.36 17.22
CA LEU A 146 0.39 -14.00 18.29
C LEU A 146 -0.84 -14.78 17.77
N ASP A 147 -1.41 -14.38 16.64
CA ASP A 147 -2.51 -15.08 15.95
C ASP A 147 -2.04 -16.38 15.24
N LEU A 148 -0.74 -16.49 14.91
CA LEU A 148 -0.17 -17.68 14.27
C LEU A 148 0.04 -18.87 15.24
N ASP A 149 -0.23 -20.07 14.74
CA ASP A 149 0.07 -21.34 15.41
C ASP A 149 1.53 -21.76 15.14
N GLU A 150 2.33 -21.89 16.21
CA GLU A 150 3.72 -22.34 16.15
C GLU A 150 3.88 -23.83 15.77
N SER A 151 2.79 -24.61 15.84
CA SER A 151 2.75 -26.03 15.48
C SER A 151 2.30 -26.29 14.03
N ASP A 152 1.68 -25.31 13.36
CA ASP A 152 1.31 -25.44 11.95
C ASP A 152 2.53 -25.24 11.03
N GLY A 153 2.94 -26.32 10.37
CA GLY A 153 4.01 -26.31 9.37
C GLY A 153 3.75 -25.33 8.21
N CYS A 154 2.49 -25.03 7.88
CA CYS A 154 2.11 -24.09 6.83
C CYS A 154 2.31 -22.61 7.24
N GLN A 155 2.28 -22.32 8.55
CA GLN A 155 2.46 -20.96 9.09
C GLN A 155 3.90 -20.67 9.55
N ARG A 156 4.71 -21.73 9.74
CA ARG A 156 6.07 -21.68 10.27
C ARG A 156 6.99 -20.68 9.57
N ASP A 157 6.97 -20.60 8.25
CA ASP A 157 7.86 -19.71 7.49
C ASP A 157 7.46 -18.23 7.63
N LEU A 158 6.16 -17.96 7.69
CA LEU A 158 5.64 -16.62 8.01
C LEU A 158 6.00 -16.23 9.45
N PHE A 159 5.81 -17.13 10.42
CA PHE A 159 6.20 -16.92 11.82
C PHE A 159 7.70 -16.58 11.94
N LEU A 160 8.57 -17.36 11.28
CA LEU A 160 10.01 -17.10 11.26
C LEU A 160 10.32 -15.74 10.60
N SER A 161 9.74 -15.45 9.44
CA SER A 161 9.92 -14.18 8.73
C SER A 161 9.58 -12.96 9.59
N LEU A 162 8.43 -13.00 10.28
CA LEU A 162 8.00 -11.93 11.20
C LEU A 162 8.95 -11.81 12.42
N VAL A 163 9.41 -12.92 13.01
CA VAL A 163 10.39 -12.92 14.09
C VAL A 163 11.74 -12.33 13.65
N HIS A 164 12.19 -12.62 12.43
CA HIS A 164 13.41 -12.03 11.86
C HIS A 164 13.24 -10.54 11.59
N ARG A 165 12.09 -10.11 11.04
CA ARG A 165 11.74 -8.69 10.84
C ARG A 165 11.76 -7.92 12.16
N LEU A 166 11.05 -8.41 13.18
CA LEU A 166 11.03 -7.82 14.53
C LEU A 166 12.43 -7.61 15.11
N ARG A 167 13.35 -8.56 14.93
CA ARG A 167 14.74 -8.45 15.44
C ARG A 167 15.58 -7.42 14.69
N ALA A 168 15.39 -7.26 13.39
CA ALA A 168 16.15 -6.29 12.58
C ALA A 168 15.67 -4.84 12.79
N THR A 169 14.41 -4.64 13.16
CA THR A 169 13.78 -3.33 13.33
C THR A 169 13.54 -2.96 14.80
N HIS A 170 12.58 -3.61 15.47
CA HIS A 170 12.01 -3.14 16.74
C HIS A 170 12.63 -3.76 18.01
N LEU A 171 13.27 -4.92 17.92
CA LEU A 171 13.83 -5.66 19.07
C LEU A 171 15.36 -5.61 19.11
N ARG A 172 15.93 -4.43 18.83
CA ARG A 172 17.37 -4.15 18.81
C ARG A 172 17.74 -3.01 19.75
N GLU A 173 19.02 -2.92 20.09
CA GLU A 173 19.57 -1.80 20.88
C GLU A 173 19.34 -0.46 20.15
N GLY A 174 18.97 0.57 20.91
CA GLY A 174 18.57 1.88 20.37
C GLY A 174 17.12 1.99 19.89
N SER A 175 16.35 0.89 19.80
CA SER A 175 14.93 0.99 19.39
C SER A 175 14.07 1.70 20.45
N SER A 176 13.10 2.49 19.98
CA SER A 176 12.07 3.09 20.83
C SER A 176 11.25 2.04 21.56
N VAL A 177 10.98 0.90 20.91
CA VAL A 177 10.15 -0.18 21.47
C VAL A 177 10.85 -0.85 22.65
N ILE A 178 12.15 -1.18 22.51
CA ILE A 178 12.96 -1.68 23.63
C ILE A 178 12.99 -0.67 24.77
N THR A 179 13.19 0.62 24.47
CA THR A 179 13.29 1.70 25.46
C THR A 179 11.99 1.91 26.24
N LEU A 180 10.84 1.92 25.56
CA LEU A 180 9.53 2.25 26.13
C LEU A 180 8.75 1.05 26.68
N CYS A 181 9.00 -0.18 26.19
CA CYS A 181 8.25 -1.36 26.59
C CYS A 181 8.99 -2.28 27.57
N THR A 182 10.34 -2.25 27.61
CA THR A 182 11.12 -3.13 28.51
C THR A 182 11.19 -2.57 29.94
N THR A 183 11.06 -1.25 30.11
CA THR A 183 11.24 -0.53 31.39
C THR A 183 10.28 -0.97 32.49
N ILE A 184 9.11 -1.54 32.16
CA ILE A 184 8.12 -2.04 33.12
C ILE A 184 8.36 -3.51 33.53
N ILE A 185 9.06 -4.30 32.70
CA ILE A 185 9.39 -5.71 33.00
C ILE A 185 10.23 -5.81 34.29
N GLY A 186 11.05 -4.79 34.59
CA GLY A 186 11.81 -4.68 35.83
C GLY A 186 11.04 -4.09 37.04
N SER A 187 9.83 -3.54 36.87
CA SER A 187 9.12 -2.78 37.92
C SER A 187 7.91 -3.50 38.54
N LEU A 188 7.30 -4.47 37.86
CA LEU A 188 7.35 -5.85 38.39
C LEU A 188 7.12 -6.06 39.91
N PRO A 189 6.04 -5.62 40.59
CA PRO A 189 5.90 -5.88 42.02
C PRO A 189 5.98 -7.38 42.30
N LYS A 190 6.76 -7.77 43.31
CA LYS A 190 6.93 -9.18 43.72
C LYS A 190 5.67 -9.70 44.45
N ALA A 191 4.57 -9.77 43.71
CA ALA A 191 3.40 -10.56 44.06
C ALA A 191 3.87 -12.00 44.34
N LYS A 192 3.50 -12.53 45.50
CA LYS A 192 4.13 -13.74 46.02
C LYS A 192 3.69 -14.97 45.22
N HIS A 193 4.66 -15.81 44.88
CA HIS A 193 4.47 -17.24 44.58
C HIS A 193 3.89 -17.65 43.20
N ILE A 194 4.52 -17.21 42.10
CA ILE A 194 4.42 -17.90 40.79
C ILE A 194 5.82 -18.19 40.22
N GLN A 195 6.02 -19.36 39.62
CA GLN A 195 7.25 -19.78 38.96
C GLN A 195 7.40 -19.08 37.59
N SER A 196 8.02 -17.90 37.55
CA SER A 196 8.10 -17.08 36.33
C SER A 196 9.22 -17.52 35.36
N ILE A 197 9.06 -18.66 34.69
CA ILE A 197 9.69 -18.88 33.38
C ILE A 197 8.71 -18.33 32.33
N SER A 198 8.71 -17.01 32.13
CA SER A 198 7.85 -16.38 31.12
C SER A 198 8.31 -16.78 29.72
N THR A 199 7.42 -17.37 28.92
CA THR A 199 7.71 -17.72 27.53
C THR A 199 7.98 -16.48 26.68
N ARG A 200 8.66 -16.67 25.54
CA ARG A 200 8.90 -15.59 24.56
C ARG A 200 7.59 -14.94 24.08
N ARG A 201 6.52 -15.75 23.96
CA ARG A 201 5.17 -15.32 23.56
C ARG A 201 4.53 -14.39 24.60
N GLU A 202 4.65 -14.70 25.90
CA GLU A 202 4.19 -13.82 26.99
C GLU A 202 4.95 -12.49 27.05
N ILE A 203 6.27 -12.52 26.82
CA ILE A 203 7.10 -11.29 26.83
C ILE A 203 6.64 -10.36 25.69
N LEU A 204 6.41 -10.91 24.49
CA LEU A 204 5.89 -10.15 23.35
C LEU A 204 4.48 -9.61 23.62
N SER A 205 3.56 -10.39 24.20
CA SER A 205 2.22 -9.92 24.60
C SER A 205 2.30 -8.70 25.54
N LYS A 206 3.12 -8.77 26.59
CA LYS A 206 3.28 -7.66 27.55
C LYS A 206 3.91 -6.42 26.92
N MET A 207 4.89 -6.60 26.03
CA MET A 207 5.47 -5.48 25.28
C MET A 207 4.45 -4.88 24.31
N GLN A 208 3.57 -5.68 23.71
CA GLN A 208 2.52 -5.24 22.80
C GLN A 208 1.40 -4.49 23.53
N GLU A 209 0.98 -4.97 24.70
CA GLU A 209 0.05 -4.28 25.62
C GLU A 209 0.61 -2.91 26.00
N GLN A 210 1.88 -2.83 26.37
CA GLN A 210 2.54 -1.56 26.70
C GLN A 210 2.68 -0.64 25.47
N ALA A 211 2.98 -1.19 24.28
CA ALA A 211 3.02 -0.41 23.05
C ALA A 211 1.64 0.19 22.71
N LEU A 212 0.57 -0.59 22.84
CA LEU A 212 -0.81 -0.12 22.66
C LEU A 212 -1.17 0.99 23.64
N PHE A 213 -0.83 0.81 24.92
CA PHE A 213 -1.05 1.83 25.94
C PHE A 213 -0.30 3.15 25.63
N MET A 214 0.93 3.08 25.14
CA MET A 214 1.68 4.27 24.71
C MET A 214 1.08 4.94 23.46
N ILE A 215 0.53 4.16 22.52
CA ILE A 215 -0.20 4.70 21.36
C ILE A 215 -1.47 5.44 21.84
N GLN A 216 -2.25 4.82 22.73
CA GLN A 216 -3.51 5.34 23.28
C GLN A 216 -3.32 6.57 24.19
N SER A 217 -2.34 6.55 25.08
CA SER A 217 -2.16 7.59 26.12
C SER A 217 -1.28 8.78 25.71
N TYR A 218 -0.42 8.62 24.70
CA TYR A 218 0.55 9.66 24.31
C TYR A 218 0.44 10.10 22.85
N TRP A 219 0.30 9.16 21.90
CA TRP A 219 0.24 9.52 20.47
C TRP A 219 -1.15 9.94 20.02
N LEU A 220 -2.20 9.28 20.51
CA LEU A 220 -3.59 9.58 20.16
C LEU A 220 -4.06 10.98 20.65
N PRO A 221 -3.72 11.48 21.86
CA PRO A 221 -4.06 12.86 22.25
C PRO A 221 -3.28 13.92 21.45
N LYS A 222 -2.04 13.61 21.05
CA LYS A 222 -1.26 14.47 20.16
C LYS A 222 -1.84 14.53 18.75
N PHE A 223 -2.31 13.40 18.23
CA PHE A 223 -3.04 13.35 16.97
C PHE A 223 -4.36 14.14 17.05
N PHE A 224 -5.09 14.06 18.16
CA PHE A 224 -6.30 14.87 18.37
C PHE A 224 -6.02 16.38 18.29
N MET A 225 -4.98 16.86 18.99
CA MET A 225 -4.57 18.27 18.92
C MET A 225 -4.14 18.67 17.51
N HIS A 226 -3.41 17.80 16.80
CA HIS A 226 -3.05 18.02 15.40
C HIS A 226 -4.28 18.11 14.48
N CYS A 227 -5.28 17.24 14.67
CA CYS A 227 -6.54 17.29 13.94
C CYS A 227 -7.28 18.60 14.13
N LYS A 228 -7.39 19.10 15.38
CA LYS A 228 -8.05 20.39 15.64
C LYS A 228 -7.36 21.54 14.91
N MET A 229 -6.03 21.66 15.04
CA MET A 229 -5.27 22.73 14.37
C MET A 229 -5.39 22.65 12.83
N GLY A 230 -5.24 21.47 12.22
CA GLY A 230 -5.37 21.32 10.77
C GLY A 230 -6.78 21.55 10.23
N MET A 231 -7.81 21.27 11.04
CA MET A 231 -9.20 21.59 10.70
C MET A 231 -9.52 23.09 10.87
N GLU A 232 -8.85 23.78 11.79
CA GLU A 232 -8.92 25.25 11.94
C GLU A 232 -8.23 25.98 10.78
N GLU A 233 -7.20 25.38 10.17
CA GLU A 233 -6.48 25.93 9.00
C GLU A 233 -7.17 25.67 7.64
N GLU A 234 -7.86 24.54 7.45
CA GLU A 234 -8.46 24.15 6.17
C GLU A 234 -9.95 24.57 6.03
N GLU A 235 -10.27 25.41 5.04
CA GLU A 235 -11.63 25.92 4.80
C GLU A 235 -12.69 24.81 4.58
N SER A 236 -12.31 23.69 3.97
CA SER A 236 -13.24 22.55 3.78
C SER A 236 -13.69 21.89 5.09
N CYS A 237 -12.97 22.08 6.19
CA CYS A 237 -13.28 21.50 7.50
C CYS A 237 -14.28 22.33 8.32
N GLN A 238 -14.64 23.54 7.89
CA GLN A 238 -15.54 24.43 8.64
C GLN A 238 -16.89 23.80 9.03
N PRO A 239 -17.56 22.96 8.19
CA PRO A 239 -18.77 22.25 8.61
C PRO A 239 -18.55 21.28 9.77
N LEU A 240 -17.42 20.57 9.81
CA LEU A 240 -17.08 19.67 10.92
C LEU A 240 -16.73 20.44 12.21
N LEU A 241 -16.11 21.62 12.08
CA LEU A 241 -15.89 22.51 13.23
C LEU A 241 -17.21 23.07 13.77
N GLN A 242 -18.19 23.36 12.90
CA GLN A 242 -19.53 23.74 13.34
C GLN A 242 -20.24 22.57 14.05
N GLU A 243 -20.22 21.34 13.49
CA GLU A 243 -20.71 20.13 14.16
C GLU A 243 -20.08 19.98 15.57
N TYR A 244 -18.75 20.14 15.69
CA TYR A 244 -18.04 20.08 16.97
C TYR A 244 -18.45 21.20 17.95
N GLN A 245 -18.63 22.44 17.49
CA GLN A 245 -19.06 23.57 18.34
C GLN A 245 -20.50 23.43 18.83
N GLU A 246 -21.43 23.04 17.95
CA GLU A 246 -22.83 22.76 18.31
C GLU A 246 -22.90 21.67 19.39
N CYS A 247 -22.03 20.68 19.32
CA CYS A 247 -22.00 19.57 20.26
C CYS A 247 -21.15 19.82 21.53
N LEU A 248 -20.20 20.76 21.52
CA LEU A 248 -19.64 21.32 22.76
C LEU A 248 -20.70 22.07 23.58
N SER A 249 -21.72 22.65 22.92
CA SER A 249 -22.84 23.33 23.60
C SER A 249 -23.88 22.37 24.19
N GLN A 250 -23.86 21.09 23.82
CA GLN A 250 -24.81 20.07 24.28
C GLN A 250 -24.23 19.28 25.45
N ALA A 251 -24.80 19.49 26.65
CA ALA A 251 -24.33 18.89 27.90
C ALA A 251 -24.47 17.35 27.98
N SER A 252 -25.10 16.72 27.00
CA SER A 252 -25.07 15.27 26.80
C SER A 252 -25.10 14.94 25.31
N TRP A 253 -24.02 14.32 24.82
CA TRP A 253 -24.11 13.53 23.60
C TRP A 253 -25.01 12.33 23.88
N GLN A 254 -26.09 12.19 23.10
CA GLN A 254 -26.62 10.87 22.81
C GLN A 254 -25.82 10.30 21.63
N GLU A 255 -25.69 8.97 21.56
CA GLU A 255 -25.17 8.34 20.35
C GLU A 255 -25.96 8.82 19.12
N PRO A 256 -25.32 9.04 17.96
CA PRO A 256 -26.05 9.24 16.72
C PRO A 256 -27.07 8.10 16.51
N PRO A 257 -28.27 8.36 15.97
CA PRO A 257 -29.28 7.33 15.74
C PRO A 257 -28.75 6.28 14.74
N GLY A 258 -28.18 5.20 15.28
CA GLY A 258 -27.41 4.23 14.50
C GLY A 258 -27.32 2.82 15.08
N LEU A 259 -27.71 2.63 16.35
CA LEU A 259 -27.88 1.30 16.97
C LEU A 259 -29.35 0.95 17.25
N SER A 260 -30.25 1.94 17.19
CA SER A 260 -31.69 1.82 17.49
C SER A 260 -32.61 1.93 16.28
N GLU A 261 -32.12 2.38 15.13
CA GLU A 261 -32.89 2.32 13.87
C GLU A 261 -32.97 0.88 13.34
N PRO A 262 -34.09 0.45 12.72
CA PRO A 262 -34.18 -0.85 12.07
C PRO A 262 -33.13 -0.97 10.96
N PHE A 263 -32.24 -1.97 11.07
CA PHE A 263 -31.18 -2.17 10.08
C PHE A 263 -31.78 -2.25 8.66
N PRO A 264 -31.36 -1.38 7.71
CA PRO A 264 -31.98 -1.32 6.38
C PRO A 264 -31.96 -2.68 5.69
N THR A 265 -33.11 -3.12 5.19
CA THR A 265 -33.23 -4.38 4.46
C THR A 265 -32.21 -4.41 3.32
N MET A 266 -31.32 -5.41 3.30
CA MET A 266 -30.27 -5.46 2.30
C MET A 266 -30.85 -5.71 0.91
N HIS A 267 -30.39 -4.95 -0.09
CA HIS A 267 -30.77 -5.13 -1.49
C HIS A 267 -29.59 -4.95 -2.43
N ILE A 268 -29.51 -5.83 -3.44
CA ILE A 268 -28.51 -5.78 -4.52
C ILE A 268 -29.08 -4.91 -5.65
N LYS A 269 -28.32 -3.89 -6.08
CA LYS A 269 -28.70 -3.04 -7.21
C LYS A 269 -28.74 -3.88 -8.50
N ARG A 270 -29.88 -3.89 -9.17
CA ARG A 270 -30.07 -4.49 -10.50
C ARG A 270 -29.87 -3.42 -11.59
N ARG A 271 -29.39 -3.81 -12.77
CA ARG A 271 -29.65 -3.10 -14.03
C ARG A 271 -30.62 -3.88 -14.90
N GLN A 272 -31.37 -3.15 -15.69
CA GLN A 272 -32.12 -3.68 -16.82
C GLN A 272 -31.20 -3.64 -18.05
N GLY A 273 -31.23 -4.69 -18.89
CA GLY A 273 -30.52 -4.72 -20.18
C GLY A 273 -29.12 -5.38 -20.19
N VAL A 274 -28.59 -5.86 -19.06
CA VAL A 274 -27.34 -6.64 -19.04
C VAL A 274 -27.62 -8.08 -19.45
N SER A 275 -27.51 -8.36 -20.75
CA SER A 275 -27.83 -9.66 -21.38
C SER A 275 -26.63 -10.51 -21.77
N GLY A 276 -25.40 -9.99 -21.63
CA GLY A 276 -24.17 -10.72 -21.94
C GLY A 276 -23.78 -11.75 -20.87
N PRO A 277 -22.90 -12.71 -21.19
CA PRO A 277 -22.32 -13.61 -20.19
C PRO A 277 -21.48 -12.82 -19.17
N TYR A 278 -21.60 -13.20 -17.90
CA TYR A 278 -20.79 -12.67 -16.81
C TYR A 278 -19.31 -13.08 -16.99
N CYS A 279 -18.38 -12.12 -16.92
CA CYS A 279 -16.94 -12.38 -17.02
C CYS A 279 -16.11 -11.21 -16.47
N SER A 280 -15.41 -11.40 -15.36
CA SER A 280 -14.55 -10.37 -14.76
C SER A 280 -13.32 -10.05 -15.60
N LEU A 281 -12.65 -11.07 -16.17
CA LEU A 281 -11.52 -10.90 -17.08
C LEU A 281 -11.85 -9.93 -18.23
N LYS A 282 -13.02 -10.09 -18.87
CA LYS A 282 -13.48 -9.20 -19.94
C LYS A 282 -13.70 -7.78 -19.41
N THR A 283 -14.44 -7.63 -18.32
CA THR A 283 -14.77 -6.30 -17.73
C THR A 283 -13.50 -5.54 -17.31
N LYS A 284 -12.49 -6.23 -16.76
CA LYS A 284 -11.18 -5.64 -16.45
C LYS A 284 -10.43 -5.24 -17.72
N ALA A 285 -10.39 -6.09 -18.75
CA ALA A 285 -9.72 -5.77 -20.01
C ALA A 285 -10.33 -4.53 -20.70
N GLU A 286 -11.67 -4.45 -20.74
CA GLU A 286 -12.40 -3.27 -21.25
C GLU A 286 -12.10 -2.01 -20.43
N MET A 287 -12.01 -2.14 -19.11
CA MET A 287 -11.70 -1.02 -18.22
C MET A 287 -10.26 -0.50 -18.38
N TRP A 288 -9.24 -1.37 -18.34
CA TRP A 288 -7.84 -0.94 -18.42
C TRP A 288 -7.43 -0.46 -19.82
N ALA A 289 -8.14 -0.88 -20.88
CA ALA A 289 -7.99 -0.29 -22.20
C ALA A 289 -8.32 1.22 -22.20
N LEU A 290 -9.41 1.62 -21.53
CA LEU A 290 -9.80 3.03 -21.40
C LEU A 290 -8.81 3.83 -20.53
N VAL A 291 -8.22 3.20 -19.50
CA VAL A 291 -7.16 3.82 -18.67
C VAL A 291 -5.88 4.08 -19.47
N LYS A 292 -5.56 3.23 -20.44
CA LYS A 292 -4.48 3.48 -21.41
C LYS A 292 -4.83 4.60 -22.38
N GLU A 293 -5.98 4.52 -23.06
CA GLU A 293 -6.45 5.55 -24.00
C GLU A 293 -6.44 6.95 -23.36
N GLY A 294 -6.82 7.06 -22.08
CA GLY A 294 -6.74 8.30 -21.30
C GLY A 294 -5.30 8.80 -21.08
N ARG A 295 -4.37 7.94 -20.66
CA ARG A 295 -2.95 8.29 -20.48
C ARG A 295 -2.28 8.68 -21.78
N ASP A 296 -2.44 7.86 -22.83
CA ASP A 296 -1.86 8.12 -24.15
C ASP A 296 -2.36 9.48 -24.71
N THR A 297 -3.65 9.79 -24.52
CA THR A 297 -4.24 11.09 -24.89
C THR A 297 -3.69 12.25 -24.06
N GLN A 298 -3.35 12.03 -22.79
CA GLN A 298 -2.80 13.05 -21.90
C GLN A 298 -1.31 13.32 -22.19
N GLU A 299 -0.53 12.29 -22.50
CA GLU A 299 0.85 12.41 -22.99
C GLU A 299 0.91 13.11 -24.35
N VAL A 300 0.02 12.77 -25.30
CA VAL A 300 -0.09 13.48 -26.59
C VAL A 300 -0.45 14.96 -26.39
N LYS A 301 -1.33 15.29 -25.43
CA LYS A 301 -1.62 16.69 -25.08
C LYS A 301 -0.37 17.41 -24.55
N MET A 302 0.39 16.82 -23.63
CA MET A 302 1.65 17.42 -23.15
C MET A 302 2.69 17.58 -24.28
N ALA A 303 2.83 16.56 -25.14
CA ALA A 303 3.74 16.61 -26.30
C ALA A 303 3.36 17.69 -27.34
N THR A 304 2.09 18.14 -27.36
CA THR A 304 1.62 19.21 -28.24
C THR A 304 1.93 20.61 -27.67
N PHE A 305 2.30 20.74 -26.39
CA PHE A 305 2.66 22.01 -25.73
C PHE A 305 4.17 22.27 -25.71
N GLN A 306 4.86 22.10 -26.85
CA GLN A 306 6.21 22.66 -27.02
C GLN A 306 6.20 24.00 -27.75
N VAL A 307 6.67 25.03 -27.04
CA VAL A 307 7.28 26.27 -27.53
C VAL A 307 6.49 27.04 -28.61
N LYS A 308 5.64 27.96 -28.16
CA LYS A 308 5.61 29.28 -28.82
C LYS A 308 6.93 29.98 -28.48
N PRO A 309 7.67 30.55 -29.46
CA PRO A 309 8.85 31.35 -29.17
C PRO A 309 8.42 32.68 -28.55
N GLU A 310 8.58 32.81 -27.24
CA GLU A 310 8.27 34.05 -26.55
C GLU A 310 9.29 35.14 -26.93
N ARG A 311 8.80 36.36 -27.21
CA ARG A 311 9.62 37.43 -27.77
C ARG A 311 10.60 37.93 -26.72
N GLN A 312 11.89 37.96 -27.06
CA GLN A 312 12.87 38.64 -26.20
C GLN A 312 12.55 40.13 -26.07
N PRO A 313 12.55 40.70 -24.85
CA PRO A 313 12.52 42.13 -24.64
C PRO A 313 13.89 42.74 -25.00
N GLY A 314 14.05 43.17 -26.25
CA GLY A 314 15.22 43.91 -26.68
C GLY A 314 15.27 45.30 -26.00
N PRO A 315 16.45 45.76 -25.53
CA PRO A 315 16.55 47.02 -24.80
C PRO A 315 16.51 48.26 -25.71
N ALA A 316 15.92 49.34 -25.22
CA ALA A 316 16.01 50.69 -25.77
C ALA A 316 16.39 51.68 -24.63
N GLY A 317 17.38 52.56 -24.77
CA GLY A 317 18.24 52.81 -25.94
C GLY A 317 19.61 53.40 -25.57
N ARG A 318 20.34 53.86 -26.60
CA ARG A 318 21.65 54.53 -26.54
C ARG A 318 21.44 56.07 -26.32
N THR A 319 22.44 56.95 -26.17
CA THR A 319 23.87 56.93 -26.58
C THR A 319 24.71 57.94 -25.75
N GLU A 320 26.02 58.02 -26.05
CA GLU A 320 26.97 59.14 -25.83
C GLU A 320 27.48 59.39 -24.39
N GLU A 321 28.76 59.70 -24.11
CA GLU A 321 30.02 59.84 -24.90
C GLU A 321 31.13 58.95 -24.23
N LEU A 322 32.14 58.32 -24.87
CA LEU A 322 33.25 58.76 -25.74
C LEU A 322 34.45 59.45 -25.02
N CYS A 323 35.67 59.21 -25.52
CA CYS A 323 37.00 59.63 -24.98
C CYS A 323 37.48 58.92 -23.69
N LEU A 324 38.78 58.69 -23.43
CA LEU A 324 40.03 58.91 -24.20
C LEU A 324 41.12 57.85 -23.85
N ASP A 325 42.33 57.97 -24.41
CA ASP A 325 43.38 56.93 -24.53
C ASP A 325 44.65 57.18 -23.67
N LYS A 326 45.55 56.16 -23.61
CA LYS A 326 47.03 56.17 -23.39
C LYS A 326 47.70 55.72 -22.07
N ASP A 327 48.74 54.88 -22.28
CA ASP A 327 50.06 54.71 -21.61
C ASP A 327 50.09 54.41 -20.06
N ALA A 328 50.99 53.60 -19.47
CA ALA A 328 52.38 53.23 -19.82
C ALA A 328 52.89 51.87 -19.19
N LEU A 329 54.22 51.64 -19.25
CA LEU A 329 54.98 50.37 -19.06
C LEU A 329 55.30 49.93 -17.59
N GLY A 330 55.46 48.60 -17.40
CA GLY A 330 56.55 47.95 -16.62
C GLY A 330 56.45 47.88 -15.08
N SER A 331 57.19 47.04 -14.33
CA SER A 331 58.13 45.92 -14.64
C SER A 331 58.36 45.02 -13.39
N ILE A 332 58.98 43.83 -13.54
CA ILE A 332 59.25 42.84 -12.46
C ILE A 332 60.75 42.85 -12.03
N PRO A 333 61.09 42.71 -10.73
CA PRO A 333 62.02 41.65 -10.24
C PRO A 333 61.57 41.06 -8.85
N GLN A 334 61.56 39.74 -8.58
CA GLN A 334 62.65 38.75 -8.34
C GLN A 334 63.33 38.74 -6.94
N GLN A 335 63.46 37.52 -6.37
CA GLN A 335 64.45 37.04 -5.36
C GLN A 335 64.31 37.52 -3.88
N SER A 336 64.69 36.75 -2.82
CA SER A 336 65.23 35.36 -2.69
C SER A 336 64.98 34.70 -1.29
N GLU A 337 65.36 33.41 -1.18
CA GLU A 337 65.91 32.68 0.00
C GLU A 337 65.06 32.10 1.18
N HIS A 338 65.35 30.82 1.48
CA HIS A 338 65.14 30.09 2.74
C HIS A 338 66.53 29.72 3.34
N PRO A 339 66.64 29.49 4.67
CA PRO A 339 66.87 28.11 5.17
C PRO A 339 65.95 27.76 6.38
N ALA A 340 65.54 26.54 6.74
CA ALA A 340 66.04 25.15 6.56
C ALA A 340 67.24 24.79 7.47
N ASN A 341 67.22 23.78 8.37
CA ASN A 341 66.24 22.73 8.71
C ASN A 341 66.03 22.72 10.27
N THR A 342 65.57 21.73 11.04
CA THR A 342 65.24 20.26 10.95
C THR A 342 64.29 19.97 12.14
N ALA A 343 63.57 18.86 12.36
CA ALA A 343 63.42 17.52 11.76
C ALA A 343 61.92 17.08 11.91
N PHE A 344 61.42 15.85 11.72
CA PHE A 344 62.00 14.49 11.54
C PHE A 344 61.14 13.72 10.50
N GLY A 345 60.88 12.41 10.64
CA GLY A 345 59.92 11.68 9.78
C GLY A 345 59.47 10.31 10.34
N GLY A 346 58.49 9.64 9.73
CA GLY A 346 57.65 10.06 8.60
C GLY A 346 57.04 8.88 7.81
N LYS A 347 56.20 9.22 6.80
CA LYS A 347 55.47 8.31 5.87
C LYS A 347 54.43 7.39 6.56
N ARG A 348 53.28 7.08 5.97
CA ARG A 348 52.79 7.24 4.58
C ARG A 348 51.28 7.53 4.61
N GLY A 349 50.78 8.48 3.82
CA GLY A 349 49.35 8.81 3.74
C GLY A 349 48.74 8.58 2.36
N VAL A 350 47.41 8.65 2.28
CA VAL A 350 46.61 8.86 1.05
C VAL A 350 45.50 9.86 1.38
N THR A 351 45.15 10.73 0.43
CA THR A 351 44.33 11.93 0.66
C THR A 351 42.87 11.72 0.24
N PHE A 352 41.92 12.36 0.94
CA PHE A 352 40.55 12.55 0.45
C PHE A 352 40.51 13.59 -0.69
N PRO A 353 39.81 13.28 -1.78
CA PRO A 353 38.76 14.14 -2.32
C PRO A 353 37.42 13.37 -2.37
N GLY A 354 36.25 13.96 -2.54
CA GLY A 354 35.87 15.36 -2.78
C GLY A 354 34.47 15.34 -3.40
N ARG A 355 33.47 15.96 -2.75
CA ARG A 355 32.04 15.74 -3.04
C ARG A 355 31.59 16.34 -4.39
N PRO A 356 31.07 15.53 -5.35
CA PRO A 356 30.33 16.05 -6.50
C PRO A 356 28.91 16.49 -6.11
N GLN A 357 28.35 17.50 -6.77
CA GLN A 357 26.96 17.94 -6.57
C GLN A 357 26.04 17.45 -7.70
N SER A 358 24.93 16.81 -7.29
CA SER A 358 23.61 16.82 -7.94
C SER A 358 23.51 16.92 -9.47
N SER A 359 23.38 15.77 -10.13
CA SER A 359 22.68 15.63 -11.43
C SER A 359 21.97 14.27 -11.47
N ALA A 360 20.86 14.14 -10.73
CA ALA A 360 20.19 12.85 -10.49
C ALA A 360 18.64 12.95 -10.52
N LYS A 361 18.09 13.92 -11.27
CA LYS A 361 16.63 14.16 -11.37
C LYS A 361 16.09 14.31 -12.81
N GLN A 362 16.89 14.01 -13.84
CA GLN A 362 16.46 14.15 -15.25
C GLN A 362 16.66 12.89 -16.12
N ASP A 363 17.36 11.86 -15.64
CA ASP A 363 17.64 10.65 -16.44
C ASP A 363 16.54 9.57 -16.37
N LEU A 364 15.52 9.74 -15.52
CA LEU A 364 14.48 8.72 -15.30
C LEU A 364 13.49 8.60 -16.48
N GLU A 365 13.30 9.65 -17.28
CA GLU A 365 12.32 9.68 -18.38
C GLU A 365 12.87 9.14 -19.72
N ASN A 366 14.19 9.03 -19.88
CA ASN A 366 14.81 8.74 -21.18
C ASN A 366 14.99 7.24 -21.51
N LEU A 367 14.81 6.34 -20.54
CA LEU A 367 15.05 4.89 -20.74
C LEU A 367 13.96 4.15 -21.54
N CYS A 368 12.88 4.82 -21.95
CA CYS A 368 11.74 4.19 -22.64
C CYS A 368 11.71 4.39 -24.18
N LYS A 369 12.75 4.98 -24.81
CA LYS A 369 12.72 5.35 -26.24
C LYS A 369 13.85 4.73 -27.09
N GLU A 370 13.62 3.45 -27.42
CA GLU A 370 13.91 2.76 -28.69
C GLU A 370 15.35 2.66 -29.30
N LYS A 371 15.55 1.55 -30.03
CA LYS A 371 16.58 1.25 -31.06
C LYS A 371 18.06 1.12 -30.63
N ILE A 372 18.59 -0.09 -30.85
CA ILE A 372 19.57 -0.40 -31.91
C ILE A 372 19.39 -1.89 -32.30
N PHE A 373 19.70 -2.25 -33.55
CA PHE A 373 19.66 -3.62 -34.09
C PHE A 373 21.06 -4.01 -34.62
N SER A 374 21.34 -5.31 -34.67
CA SER A 374 22.55 -5.93 -35.25
C SER A 374 23.85 -5.68 -34.42
N ASP A 375 24.82 -6.59 -34.32
CA ASP A 375 25.22 -7.69 -35.21
C ASP A 375 25.74 -8.97 -34.48
N LEU A 376 26.04 -10.00 -35.28
CA LEU A 376 26.76 -11.27 -35.01
C LEU A 376 25.94 -12.53 -34.66
N LEU A 377 26.53 -13.69 -35.01
CA LEU A 377 25.88 -14.97 -35.36
C LEU A 377 26.18 -16.11 -34.35
N PRO A 378 25.51 -17.30 -34.45
CA PRO A 378 25.27 -18.18 -33.29
C PRO A 378 26.22 -19.37 -33.14
N SER A 379 26.18 -19.97 -31.95
CA SER A 379 26.51 -21.38 -31.68
C SER A 379 25.31 -22.07 -31.00
N ALA A 380 25.16 -23.39 -31.18
CA ALA A 380 23.86 -24.06 -31.01
C ALA A 380 23.75 -24.97 -29.79
N SER A 381 22.62 -24.88 -29.08
CA SER A 381 22.05 -25.95 -28.23
C SER A 381 20.51 -25.88 -28.11
N LEU A 382 19.82 -25.32 -29.12
CA LEU A 382 18.35 -25.16 -29.11
C LEU A 382 17.59 -26.48 -29.40
N ALA A 383 17.49 -27.34 -28.39
CA ALA A 383 16.57 -28.48 -28.34
C ALA A 383 16.24 -28.80 -26.86
N GLN A 384 14.98 -28.77 -26.39
CA GLN A 384 13.70 -28.53 -27.07
C GLN A 384 12.79 -27.64 -26.19
N LEU A 385 12.31 -26.51 -26.72
CA LEU A 385 11.12 -25.83 -26.18
C LEU A 385 9.95 -25.99 -27.17
N PRO A 386 8.71 -26.22 -26.70
CA PRO A 386 7.52 -26.06 -27.54
C PRO A 386 7.38 -24.58 -27.92
N SER A 387 7.55 -24.26 -29.21
CA SER A 387 7.71 -22.87 -29.65
C SER A 387 6.42 -22.06 -29.47
N LEU A 388 6.42 -21.08 -28.56
CA LEU A 388 5.36 -20.07 -28.44
C LEU A 388 5.37 -19.10 -29.65
N LYS A 389 4.85 -19.57 -30.80
CA LYS A 389 4.70 -18.79 -32.05
C LYS A 389 3.50 -17.83 -32.03
N LYS A 390 3.25 -17.17 -30.89
CA LYS A 390 2.25 -16.11 -30.73
C LYS A 390 2.87 -15.00 -29.88
N PRO A 391 2.59 -13.71 -30.17
CA PRO A 391 2.96 -12.64 -29.23
C PRO A 391 2.28 -12.94 -27.89
N VAL A 392 3.08 -13.03 -26.83
CA VAL A 392 2.57 -13.34 -25.49
C VAL A 392 1.73 -12.16 -25.03
N LYS A 393 0.41 -12.34 -24.99
CA LYS A 393 -0.52 -11.37 -24.41
C LYS A 393 -0.25 -11.28 -22.92
N THR A 394 0.44 -10.23 -22.47
CA THR A 394 0.41 -9.82 -21.08
C THR A 394 -0.88 -9.04 -20.83
N LEU A 395 -1.66 -9.43 -19.82
CA LEU A 395 -2.73 -8.57 -19.32
C LEU A 395 -2.11 -7.31 -18.72
N ASP A 396 -2.44 -6.16 -19.29
CA ASP A 396 -1.87 -4.86 -18.92
C ASP A 396 -2.11 -4.46 -17.45
N PHE A 397 -3.10 -5.09 -16.82
CA PHE A 397 -3.48 -4.88 -15.42
C PHE A 397 -2.92 -5.94 -14.46
N LEU A 398 -2.24 -6.98 -14.97
CA LEU A 398 -1.67 -8.01 -14.11
C LEU A 398 -0.67 -7.46 -13.07
N PRO A 399 0.26 -6.52 -13.39
CA PRO A 399 1.10 -5.92 -12.37
C PRO A 399 0.30 -5.25 -11.24
N TRP A 400 -0.82 -4.58 -11.58
CA TRP A 400 -1.71 -3.96 -10.58
C TRP A 400 -2.43 -5.01 -9.72
N ALA A 401 -2.80 -6.16 -10.30
CA ALA A 401 -3.39 -7.28 -9.58
C ALA A 401 -2.38 -7.98 -8.65
N LEU A 402 -1.12 -8.12 -9.07
CA LEU A 402 -0.06 -8.69 -8.23
C LEU A 402 0.34 -7.71 -7.10
N SER A 403 0.57 -6.42 -7.39
CA SER A 403 0.81 -5.38 -6.36
C SER A 403 -0.31 -5.29 -5.30
N ALA A 404 -1.51 -5.82 -5.59
CA ALA A 404 -2.66 -5.86 -4.70
C ALA A 404 -2.77 -7.14 -3.86
N GLU A 405 -2.09 -8.23 -4.22
CA GLU A 405 -2.36 -9.55 -3.66
C GLU A 405 -1.90 -9.71 -2.20
N ALA A 406 -0.71 -9.22 -1.85
CA ALA A 406 -0.23 -9.21 -0.46
C ALA A 406 -1.13 -8.33 0.43
N CYS A 407 -1.72 -7.27 -0.13
CA CYS A 407 -2.77 -6.48 0.51
C CYS A 407 -4.10 -7.23 0.64
N ALA A 408 -4.40 -8.13 -0.31
CA ALA A 408 -5.63 -8.92 -0.37
C ALA A 408 -5.57 -10.24 0.40
N GLY A 409 -4.47 -10.55 1.11
CA GLY A 409 -4.37 -11.81 1.85
C GLY A 409 -4.20 -13.04 0.95
N TRP A 410 -3.41 -12.91 -0.12
CA TRP A 410 -2.84 -14.01 -0.92
C TRP A 410 -3.83 -14.93 -1.68
N PRO A 411 -4.96 -14.44 -2.26
CA PRO A 411 -5.96 -15.30 -2.89
C PRO A 411 -5.49 -16.01 -4.17
N PHE A 412 -4.58 -15.43 -4.95
CA PHE A 412 -4.10 -16.06 -6.19
C PHE A 412 -3.02 -17.12 -5.88
N ARG A 413 -2.13 -16.84 -4.93
CA ARG A 413 -1.19 -17.79 -4.33
C ARG A 413 -1.89 -18.99 -3.70
N ASP A 414 -2.92 -18.77 -2.89
CA ASP A 414 -3.72 -19.86 -2.31
C ASP A 414 -4.33 -20.75 -3.42
N PHE A 415 -4.83 -20.15 -4.52
CA PHE A 415 -5.32 -20.88 -5.69
C PHE A 415 -4.23 -21.68 -6.42
N LEU A 416 -3.03 -21.10 -6.63
CA LEU A 416 -1.88 -21.81 -7.19
C LEU A 416 -1.46 -23.00 -6.32
N GLN A 417 -1.46 -22.83 -4.99
CA GLN A 417 -1.17 -23.91 -4.04
C GLN A 417 -2.25 -25.02 -4.08
N CYS A 418 -3.53 -24.67 -4.16
CA CYS A 418 -4.62 -25.65 -4.36
C CYS A 418 -4.48 -26.44 -5.68
N GLN A 419 -3.92 -25.83 -6.73
CA GLN A 419 -3.56 -26.50 -7.99
C GLN A 419 -2.20 -27.26 -7.94
N SER A 420 -1.49 -27.26 -6.82
CA SER A 420 -0.12 -27.82 -6.69
C SER A 420 0.93 -27.17 -7.62
N ARG A 421 0.75 -25.90 -7.99
CA ARG A 421 1.63 -25.11 -8.88
C ARG A 421 2.85 -24.57 -8.13
N SER A 422 3.75 -25.45 -7.71
CA SER A 422 4.88 -25.08 -6.84
C SER A 422 5.85 -24.08 -7.47
N MET A 423 6.21 -24.25 -8.75
CA MET A 423 7.09 -23.33 -9.47
C MET A 423 6.44 -21.95 -9.65
N GLU A 424 5.15 -21.92 -10.00
CA GLU A 424 4.44 -20.66 -10.25
C GLU A 424 4.11 -19.92 -8.94
N THR A 425 3.89 -20.67 -7.84
CA THR A 425 3.86 -20.11 -6.46
C THR A 425 5.22 -19.49 -6.09
N HIS A 426 6.32 -20.18 -6.38
CA HIS A 426 7.68 -19.71 -6.08
C HIS A 426 8.09 -18.47 -6.90
N LEU A 427 7.69 -18.41 -8.18
CA LEU A 427 7.84 -17.22 -9.03
C LEU A 427 7.02 -16.04 -8.51
N LEU A 428 5.82 -16.30 -7.98
CA LEU A 428 4.97 -15.28 -7.37
C LEU A 428 5.55 -14.76 -6.06
N ASP A 429 6.05 -15.64 -5.19
CA ASP A 429 6.71 -15.26 -3.93
C ASP A 429 7.97 -14.42 -4.20
N LEU A 430 8.76 -14.76 -5.23
CA LEU A 430 9.87 -13.93 -5.72
C LEU A 430 9.37 -12.55 -6.19
N TRP A 431 8.28 -12.48 -6.95
CA TRP A 431 7.70 -11.21 -7.43
C TRP A 431 7.34 -10.28 -6.26
N HIS A 432 6.77 -10.84 -5.19
CA HIS A 432 6.35 -10.10 -4.00
C HIS A 432 7.50 -9.70 -3.08
N ASP A 433 8.49 -10.57 -2.86
CA ASP A 433 9.68 -10.18 -2.09
C ASP A 433 10.49 -9.07 -2.80
N LEU A 434 10.52 -9.09 -4.14
CA LEU A 434 11.08 -8.01 -4.96
C LEU A 434 10.29 -6.70 -4.81
N GLU A 435 8.95 -6.76 -4.71
CA GLU A 435 8.10 -5.59 -4.45
C GLU A 435 8.30 -5.04 -3.02
N GLU A 436 8.44 -5.91 -2.00
CA GLU A 436 8.73 -5.50 -0.61
C GLU A 436 10.11 -4.84 -0.47
N PHE A 437 11.09 -5.28 -1.24
CA PHE A 437 12.43 -4.70 -1.24
C PHE A 437 12.47 -3.25 -1.76
N LEU A 438 11.58 -2.88 -2.70
CA LEU A 438 11.62 -1.57 -3.38
C LEU A 438 11.47 -0.37 -2.43
N PRO A 439 10.48 -0.27 -1.53
CA PRO A 439 10.39 0.83 -0.57
C PRO A 439 11.62 0.95 0.34
N VAL A 440 12.14 -0.19 0.82
CA VAL A 440 13.25 -0.23 1.78
C VAL A 440 14.58 0.23 1.16
N VAL A 441 14.78 0.00 -0.14
CA VAL A 441 15.99 0.42 -0.85
C VAL A 441 15.86 1.82 -1.48
N LEU A 442 14.64 2.29 -1.74
CA LEU A 442 14.37 3.62 -2.32
C LEU A 442 14.15 4.72 -1.27
N ASP A 443 13.88 4.39 -0.01
CA ASP A 443 13.83 5.34 1.13
C ASP A 443 15.08 5.22 2.03
N PRO A 444 16.19 5.92 1.70
CA PRO A 444 17.38 5.95 2.53
C PRO A 444 17.23 6.82 3.79
N SER A 445 16.08 7.49 4.01
CA SER A 445 15.87 8.34 5.19
C SER A 445 15.50 7.54 6.44
N ARG A 446 14.96 6.33 6.27
CA ARG A 446 14.70 5.40 7.38
C ARG A 446 16.00 4.91 7.99
N GLU A 447 16.26 5.31 9.24
CA GLU A 447 17.43 4.93 10.04
C GLU A 447 17.56 3.40 10.25
N ASN A 448 16.48 2.66 10.01
CA ASN A 448 16.43 1.20 10.09
C ASN A 448 16.69 0.48 8.74
N SER A 449 16.78 1.21 7.62
CA SER A 449 16.82 0.67 6.24
C SER A 449 18.02 -0.24 5.95
N PHE A 450 19.22 0.06 6.46
CA PHE A 450 20.44 -0.68 6.11
C PHE A 450 20.38 -2.16 6.48
N PHE A 451 19.93 -2.50 7.69
CA PHE A 451 19.81 -3.89 8.12
C PHE A 451 18.63 -4.59 7.46
N LEU A 452 17.51 -3.87 7.25
CA LEU A 452 16.31 -4.45 6.64
C LEU A 452 16.53 -4.78 5.16
N ARG A 453 17.19 -3.91 4.38
CA ARG A 453 17.50 -4.19 2.97
C ARG A 453 18.49 -5.34 2.80
N HIS A 454 19.50 -5.46 3.68
CA HIS A 454 20.39 -6.64 3.67
C HIS A 454 19.62 -7.92 4.03
N LEU A 455 18.76 -7.90 5.05
CA LEU A 455 17.95 -9.06 5.44
C LEU A 455 17.02 -9.53 4.31
N ILE A 456 16.32 -8.61 3.64
CA ILE A 456 15.41 -8.93 2.53
C ILE A 456 16.21 -9.37 1.30
N GLY A 457 17.29 -8.67 0.95
CA GLY A 457 18.15 -9.03 -0.18
C GLY A 457 18.83 -10.39 -0.03
N GLU A 458 19.37 -10.69 1.16
CA GLU A 458 19.94 -11.99 1.51
C GLU A 458 18.87 -13.10 1.50
N LYS A 459 17.66 -12.82 2.02
CA LYS A 459 16.51 -13.73 1.93
C LYS A 459 16.21 -14.06 0.47
N ILE A 460 16.07 -13.06 -0.40
CA ILE A 460 15.78 -13.27 -1.83
C ILE A 460 16.89 -14.11 -2.48
N CYS A 461 18.15 -13.76 -2.22
CA CYS A 461 19.27 -14.48 -2.81
C CYS A 461 19.31 -15.97 -2.41
N LYS A 462 19.09 -16.29 -1.12
CA LYS A 462 19.08 -17.67 -0.62
C LYS A 462 17.81 -18.46 -0.94
N THR A 463 16.68 -17.78 -1.10
CA THR A 463 15.38 -18.45 -1.31
C THR A 463 15.14 -18.74 -2.80
N TYR A 464 15.58 -17.86 -3.70
CA TYR A 464 15.26 -17.96 -5.13
C TYR A 464 16.46 -17.89 -6.09
N LEU A 465 17.65 -17.45 -5.65
CA LEU A 465 18.76 -17.10 -6.56
C LEU A 465 20.09 -17.78 -6.21
N GLU A 466 20.08 -18.93 -5.52
CA GLU A 466 21.30 -19.73 -5.32
C GLU A 466 21.82 -20.29 -6.66
N GLU A 467 23.11 -20.59 -6.78
CA GLU A 467 23.71 -20.95 -8.08
C GLU A 467 23.06 -22.19 -8.72
N ASP A 468 22.74 -23.20 -7.90
CA ASP A 468 21.99 -24.41 -8.29
C ASP A 468 20.53 -24.14 -8.72
N SER A 469 20.00 -22.93 -8.52
CA SER A 469 18.62 -22.55 -8.85
C SER A 469 18.47 -21.83 -10.20
N PHE A 470 19.56 -21.26 -10.74
CA PHE A 470 19.50 -20.47 -11.98
C PHE A 470 19.05 -21.26 -13.22
N GLU A 471 19.31 -22.57 -13.27
CA GLU A 471 18.82 -23.46 -14.34
C GLU A 471 17.36 -23.90 -14.15
N LYS A 472 16.80 -23.70 -12.95
CA LYS A 472 15.45 -24.15 -12.56
C LYS A 472 14.39 -23.05 -12.73
N LEU A 473 14.77 -21.78 -12.58
CA LEU A 473 13.88 -20.65 -12.78
C LEU A 473 13.70 -20.31 -14.27
N PRO A 474 12.45 -20.23 -14.80
CA PRO A 474 12.17 -19.90 -16.20
C PRO A 474 12.29 -18.38 -16.51
N LEU A 475 13.35 -17.73 -16.02
CA LEU A 475 13.66 -16.30 -16.21
C LEU A 475 14.97 -16.13 -17.01
N ASP A 476 15.23 -14.94 -17.56
CA ASP A 476 16.48 -14.70 -18.29
C ASP A 476 17.69 -14.78 -17.33
N THR A 477 18.69 -15.60 -17.67
CA THR A 477 19.87 -15.83 -16.82
C THR A 477 20.65 -14.55 -16.51
N ARG A 478 20.68 -13.58 -17.44
CA ARG A 478 21.28 -12.26 -17.20
C ARG A 478 20.44 -11.44 -16.21
N THR A 479 19.11 -11.58 -16.20
CA THR A 479 18.25 -11.01 -15.16
C THR A 479 18.57 -11.63 -13.80
N LEU A 480 18.64 -12.96 -13.70
CA LEU A 480 18.91 -13.68 -12.45
C LEU A 480 20.28 -13.29 -11.84
N VAL A 481 21.35 -13.35 -12.64
CA VAL A 481 22.71 -12.97 -12.21
C VAL A 481 22.78 -11.48 -11.86
N SER A 482 22.09 -10.60 -12.60
CA SER A 482 22.08 -9.16 -12.29
C SER A 482 21.24 -8.79 -11.06
N LEU A 483 20.25 -9.61 -10.68
CA LEU A 483 19.57 -9.47 -9.40
C LEU A 483 20.51 -9.87 -8.26
N TRP A 484 21.04 -11.10 -8.30
CA TRP A 484 21.87 -11.66 -7.22
C TRP A 484 23.01 -10.73 -6.80
N ASN A 485 23.77 -10.22 -7.79
CA ASN A 485 24.92 -9.34 -7.56
C ASN A 485 24.61 -8.03 -6.80
N HIS A 486 23.39 -7.51 -6.88
CA HIS A 486 23.00 -6.26 -6.21
C HIS A 486 22.21 -6.54 -4.93
N LEU A 487 21.29 -7.51 -4.96
CA LEU A 487 20.43 -7.84 -3.82
C LEU A 487 21.23 -8.42 -2.64
N ILE A 488 22.30 -9.18 -2.89
CA ILE A 488 23.15 -9.71 -1.82
C ILE A 488 23.86 -8.60 -1.01
N CYS A 489 24.09 -7.44 -1.62
CA CYS A 489 24.62 -6.22 -0.99
C CYS A 489 23.52 -5.26 -0.50
N GLY A 490 22.25 -5.66 -0.58
CA GLY A 490 21.11 -4.81 -0.26
C GLY A 490 21.05 -3.53 -1.12
N GLU A 491 21.50 -3.59 -2.38
CA GLU A 491 21.50 -2.46 -3.32
C GLU A 491 20.33 -2.51 -4.30
N PHE A 492 19.94 -1.33 -4.81
CA PHE A 492 18.88 -1.23 -5.81
C PHE A 492 19.35 -1.79 -7.16
N SER A 493 18.48 -2.53 -7.85
CA SER A 493 18.75 -3.06 -9.19
C SER A 493 17.58 -2.78 -10.13
N PRO A 494 17.79 -2.12 -11.29
CA PRO A 494 16.72 -1.94 -12.29
C PRO A 494 16.25 -3.26 -12.90
N TRP A 495 16.99 -4.36 -12.68
CA TRP A 495 16.59 -5.71 -13.06
C TRP A 495 15.39 -6.25 -12.26
N ILE A 496 15.04 -5.63 -11.13
CA ILE A 496 13.80 -5.92 -10.37
C ILE A 496 12.59 -5.82 -11.28
N PHE A 497 12.40 -4.67 -11.94
CA PHE A 497 11.28 -4.44 -12.86
C PHE A 497 11.31 -5.36 -14.08
N ARG A 498 12.51 -5.79 -14.51
CA ARG A 498 12.65 -6.76 -15.60
C ARG A 498 12.20 -8.16 -15.17
N ALA A 499 12.62 -8.64 -14.00
CA ALA A 499 12.18 -9.91 -13.43
C ALA A 499 10.68 -9.92 -13.18
N GLN A 500 10.14 -8.88 -12.54
CA GLN A 500 8.70 -8.70 -12.36
C GLN A 500 7.94 -8.77 -13.70
N LYS A 501 8.44 -8.12 -14.76
CA LYS A 501 7.87 -8.17 -16.12
C LYS A 501 8.05 -9.51 -16.84
N GLU A 502 9.04 -10.33 -16.48
CA GLU A 502 9.20 -11.69 -16.99
C GLU A 502 8.23 -12.66 -16.27
N ILE A 503 8.17 -12.61 -14.95
CA ILE A 503 7.23 -13.37 -14.11
C ILE A 503 5.77 -13.07 -14.51
N CYS A 504 5.40 -11.80 -14.74
CA CYS A 504 4.07 -11.43 -15.22
C CYS A 504 3.71 -12.11 -16.57
N LYS A 505 4.66 -12.44 -17.44
CA LYS A 505 4.32 -13.17 -18.68
C LYS A 505 3.97 -14.63 -18.41
N LEU A 506 4.63 -15.24 -17.43
CA LEU A 506 4.46 -16.64 -17.05
C LEU A 506 3.14 -16.87 -16.30
N LEU A 507 2.86 -16.01 -15.32
CA LEU A 507 1.64 -16.12 -14.48
C LEU A 507 0.36 -15.68 -15.21
N CYS A 508 0.46 -15.05 -16.38
CA CYS A 508 -0.67 -14.41 -17.06
C CYS A 508 -1.85 -15.37 -17.32
N CYS A 509 -1.59 -16.56 -17.88
CA CYS A 509 -2.65 -17.54 -18.17
C CYS A 509 -3.27 -18.12 -16.88
N LEU A 510 -2.45 -18.36 -15.84
CA LEU A 510 -2.93 -18.88 -14.56
C LEU A 510 -3.78 -17.84 -13.81
N TYR A 511 -3.51 -16.55 -14.01
CA TYR A 511 -4.35 -15.48 -13.48
C TYR A 511 -5.66 -15.33 -14.29
N GLU A 512 -5.68 -15.62 -15.59
CA GLU A 512 -6.93 -15.78 -16.36
C GLU A 512 -7.77 -16.96 -15.83
N GLU A 513 -7.14 -18.10 -15.50
CA GLU A 513 -7.80 -19.25 -14.87
C GLU A 513 -8.35 -18.91 -13.47
N PHE A 514 -7.58 -18.18 -12.64
CA PHE A 514 -8.01 -17.70 -11.32
C PHE A 514 -9.26 -16.81 -11.39
N LEU A 515 -9.32 -15.88 -12.35
CA LEU A 515 -10.50 -15.04 -12.55
C LEU A 515 -11.72 -15.85 -13.02
N ALA A 516 -11.52 -16.88 -13.83
CA ALA A 516 -12.59 -17.81 -14.19
C ALA A 516 -13.07 -18.66 -13.00
N ASP A 517 -12.20 -18.95 -12.03
CA ASP A 517 -12.54 -19.66 -10.78
C ASP A 517 -13.35 -18.76 -9.82
N ASP A 518 -12.93 -17.50 -9.64
CA ASP A 518 -13.65 -16.49 -8.87
C ASP A 518 -15.05 -16.22 -9.46
N ASP A 519 -15.13 -16.08 -10.79
CA ASP A 519 -16.39 -15.95 -11.51
C ASP A 519 -17.30 -17.18 -11.31
N ARG A 520 -16.75 -18.39 -11.40
CA ARG A 520 -17.49 -19.65 -11.24
C ARG A 520 -18.01 -19.82 -9.81
N THR A 521 -17.18 -19.60 -8.80
CA THR A 521 -17.57 -19.73 -7.39
C THR A 521 -18.59 -18.66 -6.98
N PHE A 522 -18.48 -17.44 -7.51
CA PHE A 522 -19.48 -16.40 -7.31
C PHE A 522 -20.84 -16.77 -7.94
N LEU A 523 -20.85 -17.20 -9.21
CA LEU A 523 -22.09 -17.58 -9.89
C LEU A 523 -22.78 -18.80 -9.25
N GLN A 524 -22.03 -19.76 -8.69
CA GLN A 524 -22.60 -20.89 -7.94
C GLN A 524 -23.47 -20.46 -6.74
N PHE A 525 -23.13 -19.36 -6.07
CA PHE A 525 -23.96 -18.78 -5.00
C PHE A 525 -25.09 -17.90 -5.54
N MET A 526 -24.86 -17.15 -6.62
CA MET A 526 -25.86 -16.23 -7.20
C MET A 526 -26.95 -16.93 -8.05
N ALA A 527 -26.69 -18.13 -8.55
CA ALA A 527 -27.55 -18.85 -9.49
C ALA A 527 -27.54 -20.39 -9.28
N PRO A 528 -27.77 -20.91 -8.06
CA PRO A 528 -27.70 -22.35 -7.79
C PRO A 528 -28.74 -23.13 -8.63
N GLY A 529 -28.26 -23.97 -9.54
CA GLY A 529 -29.10 -24.85 -10.38
C GLY A 529 -29.27 -24.40 -11.84
N SER A 530 -28.64 -23.31 -12.28
CA SER A 530 -28.53 -23.00 -13.72
C SER A 530 -27.19 -23.48 -14.29
N ASP A 531 -27.23 -24.49 -15.16
CA ASP A 531 -26.15 -24.73 -16.13
C ASP A 531 -26.14 -23.58 -17.14
N VAL A 532 -25.47 -22.48 -16.82
CA VAL A 532 -25.35 -21.30 -17.70
C VAL A 532 -24.43 -21.63 -18.87
N PRO A 533 -24.93 -21.83 -20.11
CA PRO A 533 -24.08 -22.16 -21.24
C PRO A 533 -23.45 -20.86 -21.74
N MET A 534 -22.13 -20.83 -22.00
CA MET A 534 -21.43 -19.67 -22.56
C MET A 534 -21.98 -19.29 -23.96
N PRO A 535 -22.76 -18.21 -24.13
CA PRO A 535 -23.30 -17.80 -25.43
C PRO A 535 -22.35 -16.82 -26.11
N LYS A 536 -22.36 -16.77 -27.44
CA LYS A 536 -21.56 -15.78 -28.18
C LYS A 536 -22.21 -14.40 -28.19
N VAL A 537 -21.34 -13.40 -28.12
CA VAL A 537 -21.58 -11.95 -27.95
C VAL A 537 -22.46 -11.39 -29.10
N PRO A 538 -23.51 -10.62 -28.78
CA PRO A 538 -23.38 -9.15 -28.75
C PRO A 538 -23.26 -8.59 -27.33
N GLY A 539 -22.53 -7.48 -27.17
CA GLY A 539 -22.39 -6.79 -25.88
C GLY A 539 -22.77 -5.32 -26.03
N HIS A 540 -23.57 -4.80 -25.12
CA HIS A 540 -23.61 -3.37 -24.87
C HIS A 540 -22.49 -3.01 -23.89
N ALA A 541 -21.76 -1.94 -24.20
CA ALA A 541 -20.77 -1.38 -23.29
C ALA A 541 -21.49 -0.70 -22.12
N ALA A 542 -20.94 -0.82 -20.92
CA ALA A 542 -21.25 0.15 -19.86
C ALA A 542 -20.71 1.53 -20.26
N GLY A 543 -21.17 2.60 -19.61
CA GLY A 543 -20.73 3.95 -19.96
C GLY A 543 -19.21 4.08 -19.82
N ARG A 544 -18.54 4.77 -20.76
CA ARG A 544 -17.08 5.04 -20.72
C ARG A 544 -16.66 5.61 -19.35
N TRP A 545 -17.51 6.45 -18.75
CA TRP A 545 -17.36 7.01 -17.41
C TRP A 545 -17.43 5.98 -16.27
N GLU A 546 -18.24 4.93 -16.41
CA GLU A 546 -18.46 3.92 -15.35
C GLU A 546 -17.24 3.02 -15.18
N HIS A 547 -16.61 2.62 -16.30
CA HIS A 547 -15.30 1.98 -16.29
C HIS A 547 -14.22 2.89 -15.71
N PHE A 548 -14.20 4.19 -16.06
CA PHE A 548 -13.27 5.14 -15.46
C PHE A 548 -13.45 5.22 -13.93
N TYR A 549 -14.68 5.35 -13.44
CA TYR A 549 -14.97 5.33 -12.01
C TYR A 549 -14.53 4.05 -11.31
N LEU A 550 -14.79 2.89 -11.91
CA LEU A 550 -14.34 1.60 -11.37
C LEU A 550 -12.81 1.52 -11.31
N SER A 551 -12.10 2.08 -12.30
CA SER A 551 -10.64 2.08 -12.31
C SER A 551 -10.04 2.99 -11.23
N GLN A 552 -10.64 4.15 -10.98
CA GLN A 552 -10.25 5.03 -9.88
C GLN A 552 -10.55 4.36 -8.54
N ARG A 553 -11.72 3.73 -8.39
CA ARG A 553 -12.14 2.98 -7.20
C ARG A 553 -11.12 1.89 -6.80
N MET A 554 -10.64 1.12 -7.78
CA MET A 554 -9.60 0.10 -7.56
C MET A 554 -8.21 0.71 -7.29
N ASN A 555 -7.84 1.80 -7.98
CA ASN A 555 -6.57 2.50 -7.77
C ASN A 555 -6.45 3.06 -6.35
N GLN A 556 -7.52 3.70 -5.85
CA GLN A 556 -7.55 4.23 -4.48
C GLN A 556 -7.58 3.14 -3.41
N SER A 557 -8.39 2.08 -3.60
CA SER A 557 -8.32 0.87 -2.77
C SER A 557 -6.89 0.33 -2.68
N LEU A 558 -6.17 0.25 -3.81
CA LEU A 558 -4.79 -0.20 -3.85
C LEU A 558 -3.83 0.77 -3.12
N LYS A 559 -3.86 2.07 -3.44
CA LYS A 559 -3.02 3.10 -2.79
C LYS A 559 -3.17 3.05 -1.27
N LEU A 560 -4.41 3.06 -0.79
CA LEU A 560 -4.74 3.04 0.63
C LEU A 560 -4.28 1.75 1.32
N SER A 561 -4.47 0.61 0.66
CA SER A 561 -4.05 -0.69 1.19
C SER A 561 -2.53 -0.85 1.24
N GLN A 562 -1.80 -0.43 0.19
CA GLN A 562 -0.33 -0.48 0.16
C GLN A 562 0.31 0.42 1.21
N VAL A 563 -0.25 1.61 1.43
CA VAL A 563 0.20 2.56 2.46
C VAL A 563 -0.02 1.99 3.87
N LEU A 564 -1.12 1.27 4.10
CA LEU A 564 -1.36 0.53 5.35
C LEU A 564 -0.63 -0.84 5.42
N HIS A 565 -0.11 -1.35 4.31
CA HIS A 565 0.73 -2.56 4.29
C HIS A 565 2.22 -2.24 4.49
N GLY A 566 2.65 -1.01 4.15
CA GLY A 566 4.06 -0.60 4.13
C GLY A 566 4.78 -0.83 2.80
N THR A 567 4.10 -1.39 1.79
CA THR A 567 4.63 -1.54 0.42
C THR A 567 4.58 -0.25 -0.42
N ARG A 568 4.00 0.82 0.11
CA ARG A 568 4.07 2.18 -0.46
C ARG A 568 4.37 3.18 0.64
N ASN A 569 5.30 4.09 0.38
CA ASN A 569 5.66 5.16 1.31
C ASN A 569 4.44 6.02 1.63
N LEU A 570 4.29 6.37 2.92
CA LEU A 570 3.35 7.38 3.38
C LEU A 570 3.70 8.73 2.75
N GLU A 571 2.72 9.29 2.05
CA GLU A 571 2.73 10.69 1.61
C GLU A 571 2.46 11.57 2.84
N GLY A 572 3.22 12.66 2.99
CA GLY A 572 3.07 13.56 4.14
C GLY A 572 1.70 14.24 4.20
N ILE A 573 1.30 14.64 5.40
CA ILE A 573 -0.01 15.28 5.64
C ILE A 573 -0.12 16.56 4.81
N SER A 574 -1.29 16.75 4.20
CA SER A 574 -1.55 17.74 3.17
C SER A 574 -3.02 18.16 3.20
N SER A 575 -3.35 19.27 2.52
CA SER A 575 -4.72 19.77 2.33
C SER A 575 -5.70 18.68 1.84
N GLU A 576 -5.24 17.77 0.97
CA GLU A 576 -6.01 16.59 0.51
C GLU A 576 -6.50 15.73 1.69
N HIS A 577 -5.69 15.51 2.73
CA HIS A 577 -6.08 14.69 3.89
C HIS A 577 -7.19 15.35 4.72
N TRP A 578 -7.20 16.68 4.82
CA TRP A 578 -8.25 17.46 5.51
C TRP A 578 -9.55 17.50 4.70
N GLN A 579 -9.45 17.74 3.40
CA GLN A 579 -10.59 17.67 2.46
C GLN A 579 -11.23 16.27 2.44
N LEU A 580 -10.41 15.22 2.54
CA LEU A 580 -10.91 13.84 2.67
C LEU A 580 -11.62 13.60 4.00
N LEU A 581 -11.09 14.12 5.11
CA LEU A 581 -11.75 14.04 6.42
C LEU A 581 -13.13 14.74 6.40
N ALA A 582 -13.20 15.94 5.81
CA ALA A 582 -14.44 16.69 5.63
C ALA A 582 -15.47 15.99 4.73
N ALA A 583 -15.03 15.45 3.58
CA ALA A 583 -15.92 14.78 2.62
C ALA A 583 -16.37 13.36 3.04
N ARG A 584 -15.80 12.81 4.11
CA ARG A 584 -15.98 11.41 4.51
C ARG A 584 -17.24 11.18 5.35
N ASP A 585 -18.03 10.25 4.86
CA ASP A 585 -19.23 9.71 5.49
C ASP A 585 -19.20 8.19 5.35
N LEU A 586 -19.00 7.47 6.46
CA LEU A 586 -18.87 6.01 6.48
C LEU A 586 -20.18 5.30 6.08
N GLN A 587 -21.34 5.91 6.33
CA GLN A 587 -22.64 5.36 5.91
C GLN A 587 -22.84 5.47 4.39
N LYS A 588 -22.25 6.51 3.76
CA LYS A 588 -22.32 6.78 2.32
C LYS A 588 -21.10 6.28 1.54
N GLY A 589 -20.50 5.17 1.96
CA GLY A 589 -19.38 4.50 1.25
C GLY A 589 -17.98 4.94 1.68
N GLY A 590 -17.87 5.80 2.69
CA GLY A 590 -16.65 6.06 3.45
C GLY A 590 -15.46 6.55 2.64
N SER A 591 -14.29 6.03 3.03
CA SER A 591 -12.96 6.27 2.48
C SER A 591 -12.92 6.32 0.95
N ILE A 592 -13.38 5.24 0.30
CA ILE A 592 -13.36 5.12 -1.16
C ILE A 592 -14.25 6.19 -1.82
N GLN A 593 -15.44 6.41 -1.26
CA GLN A 593 -16.39 7.36 -1.83
C GLN A 593 -15.97 8.83 -1.59
N ALA A 594 -15.16 9.10 -0.56
CA ALA A 594 -14.57 10.41 -0.29
C ALA A 594 -13.52 10.79 -1.36
N GLU A 595 -12.51 9.94 -1.59
CA GLU A 595 -11.51 10.17 -2.66
C GLU A 595 -12.20 10.33 -4.03
N MET A 596 -13.16 9.45 -4.36
CA MET A 596 -13.93 9.55 -5.61
C MET A 596 -14.71 10.88 -5.79
N LYS A 597 -15.07 11.58 -4.70
CA LYS A 597 -15.72 12.91 -4.80
C LYS A 597 -14.70 14.02 -5.06
N LEU A 598 -13.56 14.03 -4.37
CA LEU A 598 -12.54 15.07 -4.56
C LEU A 598 -11.93 15.02 -5.97
N PHE A 599 -11.68 13.81 -6.50
CA PHE A 599 -11.24 13.61 -7.89
C PHE A 599 -12.27 14.02 -8.96
N LEU A 600 -13.51 14.36 -8.56
CA LEU A 600 -14.54 14.94 -9.43
C LEU A 600 -14.80 16.43 -9.17
N GLY A 601 -14.64 16.90 -7.94
CA GLY A 601 -14.76 18.32 -7.61
C GLY A 601 -13.60 19.18 -8.12
N SER A 602 -12.55 18.54 -8.64
CA SER A 602 -11.32 19.16 -9.16
C SER A 602 -11.20 19.13 -10.70
N THR A 603 -12.28 18.78 -11.41
CA THR A 603 -12.35 18.68 -12.89
C THR A 603 -13.53 19.45 -13.48
#